data_AF-A0AA37IYY3-F1
#
_entry.id   AF-A0AA37IYY3-F1
#
_cell.length_a   1.000
_cell.length_b   1.000
_cell.length_c   1.000
_cell.angle_alpha   90.00
_cell.angle_beta   90.00
_cell.angle_gamma   90.00
#
_symmetry.space_group_name_H-M   'P 1'
#
loop_
_entity.id
_entity.type
_entity.pdbx_description
1 polymer ?
#
loop_
_entity_poly.entity_id
_entity_poly.type
_entity_poly.pdbx_seq_one_letter_code
_entity_poly.pdbx_strand_id
1 'polypeptide(L)' 'MPQKYTEARKNGNRKWDAANLDRMSIALPKGRREEIKAFAASQGESANAFISRAIEEAMRRGGWIFTE' A
#
# COMPACT_ATOMS: atom_id res chain seq x y z
N MET A 1 -22.30 -14.52 -10.42
CA MET A 1 -21.53 -14.51 -11.68
C MET A 1 -20.39 -13.51 -11.53
N PRO A 2 -19.13 -13.82 -11.89
CA PRO A 2 -18.05 -12.83 -11.85
C PRO A 2 -18.38 -11.72 -12.87
N GLN A 3 -18.51 -10.48 -12.38
CA GLN A 3 -18.83 -9.31 -13.20
C GLN A 3 -17.78 -9.14 -14.32
N LYS A 4 -18.23 -9.13 -15.57
CA LYS A 4 -17.37 -8.89 -16.75
C LYS A 4 -16.81 -7.48 -16.66
N TYR A 5 -15.51 -7.37 -16.40
CA TYR A 5 -14.82 -6.09 -16.23
C TYR A 5 -14.83 -5.33 -17.56
N THR A 6 -15.77 -4.39 -17.74
CA THR A 6 -15.86 -3.58 -18.95
C THR A 6 -14.67 -2.63 -19.04
N GLU A 7 -14.22 -2.30 -20.26
CA GLU A 7 -13.11 -1.36 -20.47
C GLU A 7 -13.40 0.01 -19.83
N ALA A 8 -14.67 0.42 -19.78
CA ALA A 8 -15.11 1.61 -19.06
C ALA A 8 -14.83 1.55 -17.55
N ARG A 9 -15.07 0.38 -16.91
CA ARG A 9 -14.74 0.18 -15.48
C ARG A 9 -13.23 0.15 -15.23
N LYS A 10 -12.43 -0.44 -16.14
CA LYS A 10 -10.95 -0.38 -16.06
C LYS A 10 -10.46 1.06 -16.09
N ASN A 11 -10.99 1.87 -17.00
CA ASN A 11 -10.58 3.26 -17.14
C ASN A 11 -11.01 4.11 -15.94
N GLY A 12 -12.21 3.87 -15.40
CA GLY A 12 -12.68 4.52 -14.17
C GLY A 12 -11.78 4.23 -12.97
N ASN A 13 -11.43 2.97 -12.75
CA ASN A 13 -10.56 2.58 -11.64
C ASN A 13 -9.15 3.14 -11.79
N ARG A 14 -8.59 3.19 -13.02
CA ARG A 14 -7.30 3.84 -13.27
C ARG A 14 -7.31 5.34 -12.94
N LYS A 15 -8.38 6.05 -13.31
CA LYS A 15 -8.53 7.48 -13.00
C LYS A 15 -8.64 7.72 -11.50
N TRP A 16 -9.41 6.89 -10.79
CA TRP A 16 -9.53 6.97 -9.34
C TRP A 16 -8.21 6.64 -8.65
N ASP A 17 -7.54 5.56 -9.06
CA ASP A 17 -6.22 5.17 -8.55
C ASP A 17 -5.22 6.32 -8.73
N ALA A 18 -5.13 6.93 -9.91
CA ALA A 18 -4.19 8.03 -10.16
C ALA A 18 -4.50 9.32 -9.37
N ALA A 19 -5.77 9.55 -9.01
CA ALA A 19 -6.17 10.72 -8.26
C ALA A 19 -6.09 10.56 -6.73
N ASN A 20 -6.14 9.32 -6.22
CA ASN A 20 -6.28 9.05 -4.79
C ASN A 20 -5.14 8.20 -4.21
N LEU A 21 -4.33 7.55 -5.04
CA LEU A 21 -3.27 6.64 -4.60
C LEU A 21 -1.93 7.04 -5.19
N ASP A 22 -1.00 7.42 -4.30
CA ASP A 22 0.41 7.48 -4.65
C ASP A 22 1.00 6.05 -4.62
N ARG A 23 1.20 5.45 -5.81
CA ARG A 23 1.75 4.10 -5.92
C ARG A 23 3.27 4.12 -5.91
N MET A 24 3.85 3.71 -4.79
CA MET A 24 5.30 3.49 -4.69
C MET A 24 5.65 2.03 -5.03
N SER A 25 6.45 1.83 -6.08
CA SER A 25 7.04 0.52 -6.37
C SER A 25 8.32 0.34 -5.56
N ILE A 26 8.31 -0.58 -4.60
CA ILE A 26 9.46 -0.89 -3.75
C ILE A 26 10.08 -2.21 -4.22
N ALA A 27 11.35 -2.15 -4.63
CA ALA A 27 12.13 -3.34 -4.95
C ALA A 27 12.66 -3.98 -3.65
N LEU A 28 12.13 -5.16 -3.31
CA LEU A 28 12.57 -5.96 -2.18
C LEU A 28 13.17 -7.28 -2.68
N PRO A 29 14.10 -7.90 -1.93
CA PRO A 29 14.54 -9.26 -2.19
C PRO A 29 13.35 -10.23 -2.27
N LYS A 30 13.45 -11.24 -3.13
CA LYS A 30 12.42 -12.28 -3.29
C LYS A 30 12.16 -12.97 -1.94
N GLY A 31 10.90 -13.13 -1.58
CA GLY A 31 10.46 -13.72 -0.29
C GLY A 31 10.11 -12.69 0.79
N ARG A 32 10.76 -11.52 0.78
CA ARG A 32 10.57 -10.51 1.84
C ARG A 32 9.15 -9.93 1.89
N ARG A 33 8.46 -9.88 0.76
CA ARG A 33 7.04 -9.48 0.69
C ARG A 33 6.13 -10.43 1.47
N GLU A 34 6.42 -11.73 1.44
CA GLU A 34 5.64 -12.73 2.19
C GLU A 34 5.90 -12.63 3.68
N GLU A 35 7.15 -12.40 4.09
CA GLU A 35 7.50 -12.14 5.48
C GLU A 35 6.76 -10.91 6.03
N ILE A 36 6.78 -9.79 5.28
CA ILE A 36 6.06 -8.57 5.64
C ILE A 36 4.55 -8.83 5.75
N LYS A 37 4.00 -9.60 4.81
CA LYS A 37 2.58 -9.96 4.82
C LYS A 37 2.21 -10.83 6.02
N ALA A 38 3.04 -11.82 6.36
CA ALA A 38 2.83 -12.68 7.52
C ALA A 38 2.93 -11.88 8.83
N PHE A 39 3.92 -10.98 8.92
CA PHE A 39 4.05 -10.09 10.06
C PHE A 39 2.83 -9.18 10.21
N ALA A 40 2.41 -8.51 9.14
CA ALA A 40 1.22 -7.65 9.17
C ALA A 40 -0.04 -8.43 9.56
N ALA A 41 -0.22 -9.64 9.02
CA ALA A 41 -1.33 -10.52 9.38
C ALA A 41 -1.32 -10.90 10.86
N SER A 42 -0.14 -11.13 11.46
CA SER A 42 -0.02 -11.38 12.90
C SER A 42 -0.43 -10.20 13.77
N GLN A 43 -0.35 -8.98 13.23
CA GLN A 43 -0.79 -7.74 13.88
C GLN A 43 -2.26 -7.40 13.57
N GLY A 44 -2.96 -8.22 12.78
CA GLY A 44 -4.33 -7.94 12.32
C GLY A 44 -4.42 -6.84 11.25
N GLU A 45 -3.29 -6.45 10.65
CA GLU A 45 -3.20 -5.38 9.66
C GLU A 45 -2.91 -5.93 8.25
N SER A 46 -3.24 -5.15 7.21
CA SER A 46 -2.79 -5.47 5.85
C SER A 46 -1.30 -5.14 5.67
N ALA A 47 -0.62 -5.84 4.77
CA ALA A 47 0.78 -5.52 4.45
C ALA A 47 0.96 -4.05 4.03
N ASN A 48 -0.02 -3.48 3.31
CA ASN A 48 0.01 -2.08 2.91
C ASN A 48 -0.11 -1.14 4.11
N ALA A 49 -1.07 -1.39 5.01
CA ALA A 49 -1.24 -0.60 6.24
C ALA A 49 -0.01 -0.65 7.14
N PHE A 50 0.59 -1.84 7.29
CA PHE A 50 1.84 -2.01 8.04
C PHE A 50 2.99 -1.21 7.42
N ILE A 51 3.15 -1.25 6.09
CA ILE A 51 4.20 -0.48 5.41
C ILE A 51 3.97 1.03 5.59
N SER A 52 2.74 1.52 5.41
CA SER A 52 2.40 2.93 5.63
C SER A 52 2.71 3.38 7.06
N ARG A 53 2.31 2.59 8.06
CA ARG A 53 2.60 2.87 9.47
C ARG A 53 4.11 2.86 9.76
N ALA A 54 4.83 1.89 9.22
CA ALA A 54 6.27 1.78 9.40
C ALA A 54 7.02 3.00 8.82
N ILE A 55 6.57 3.49 7.65
CA ILE A 55 7.09 4.71 7.03
C ILE A 55 6.79 5.94 7.91
N GLU A 56 5.53 6.11 8.34
CA GLU A 56 5.13 7.23 9.21
C GLU A 56 5.93 7.25 10.53
N GLU A 57 6.05 6.10 11.19
CA GLU A 57 6.85 5.97 12.41
C GLU A 57 8.34 6.25 12.18
N ALA A 58 8.90 5.78 11.06
CA ALA A 58 10.30 6.04 10.72
C ALA A 58 10.54 7.54 10.47
N MET A 59 9.64 8.20 9.77
CA MET A 59 9.68 9.66 9.54
C MET A 59 9.55 10.41 10.87
N ARG A 60 8.57 10.06 11.71
CA ARG A 60 8.37 10.67 13.03
C ARG A 60 9.60 10.49 13.93
N ARG A 61 10.21 9.30 13.96
CA ARG A 61 11.45 9.03 14.71
C ARG A 61 12.66 9.80 14.16
N GLY A 62 12.70 10.03 12.85
CA GLY A 62 13.70 10.87 12.20
C GLY A 62 13.56 12.38 12.46
N GLY A 63 12.60 12.79 13.29
CA GLY A 63 12.31 14.20 13.56
C GLY A 63 11.50 14.89 12.47
N TRP A 64 11.05 14.14 11.46
CA TRP A 64 10.19 14.66 10.39
C TRP A 64 8.72 14.48 10.80
N ILE A 65 8.13 15.57 11.31
CA ILE A 65 6.72 15.63 11.65
C ILE A 65 5.99 16.13 10.41
N PHE A 66 5.11 15.30 9.85
CA PHE A 66 4.19 15.73 8.80
C PHE A 66 3.20 16.71 9.44
N THR A 67 3.42 18.01 9.25
CA THR A 67 2.41 19.03 9.50
C THR A 67 1.63 19.22 8.21
N GLU A 68 0.46 18.58 8.17
CA GLU A 68 -0.66 18.68 7.22
C GLU A 68 -0.36 18.61 5.71
#